data_AF-A0A9D5AVR8-F1
#
_entry.id   AF-A0A9D5AVR8-F1
#
_cell.length_a   1.000
_cell.length_b   1.000
_cell.length_c   1.000
_cell.angle_alpha   90.00
_cell.angle_beta   90.00
_cell.angle_gamma   90.00
#
_symmetry.space_group_name_H-M   'P 1'
#
loop_
_entity.id
_entity.type
_entity.pdbx_description
1 polymer ?
#
loop_
_entity_poly.entity_id
_entity_poly.type
_entity_poly.pdbx_seq_one_letter_code
_entity_poly.pdbx_strand_id
1 'polypeptide(L)'
;MLLVNEEGYVSNTRLCVKDLVEKSKPGGTWIILEWDKTHRAVGPAVGLLVGYLGIIIRMFKDFPIMFESWRDIPVDRKTKFYDSKIKRHFVVDDGHDKDYILASAAKKWKDGRCQLFQRFYIWDLTHFGGKSSKLSKMQRHYGK
;
A
#
# COMPACT_ATOMS: atom_id res chain seq x y z
N MET A 1 -17.57 -11.26 0.91
CA MET A 1 -16.16 -11.57 0.59
C MET A 1 -15.87 -12.94 1.16
N LEU A 2 -15.09 -13.75 0.45
CA LEU A 2 -14.74 -15.09 0.90
C LEU A 2 -13.53 -15.01 1.83
N LEU A 3 -13.65 -15.64 2.98
CA LEU A 3 -12.57 -15.81 3.96
C LEU A 3 -12.29 -17.30 4.12
N VAL A 4 -11.03 -17.68 4.22
CA VAL A 4 -10.58 -19.03 4.55
C VAL A 4 -9.88 -19.02 5.90
N ASN A 5 -10.15 -20.00 6.77
CA ASN A 5 -9.43 -20.16 8.02
C ASN A 5 -8.24 -21.14 7.90
N GLU A 6 -7.49 -21.34 8.98
CA GLU A 6 -6.35 -22.27 9.03
C GLU A 6 -6.72 -23.73 8.70
N GLU A 7 -7.96 -24.12 8.99
CA GLU A 7 -8.50 -25.46 8.75
C GLU A 7 -9.07 -25.61 7.32
N GLY A 8 -9.05 -24.55 6.51
CA GLY A 8 -9.55 -24.56 5.13
C GLY A 8 -11.05 -24.28 4.97
N TYR A 9 -11.78 -23.99 6.06
CA TYR A 9 -13.20 -23.62 5.98
C TYR A 9 -13.39 -22.26 5.33
N VAL A 10 -14.21 -22.23 4.29
CA VAL A 10 -14.57 -21.01 3.57
C VAL A 10 -15.88 -20.44 4.11
N SER A 11 -15.85 -19.18 4.51
CA SER A 11 -17.00 -18.42 4.98
C SER A 11 -17.20 -17.15 4.17
N ASN A 12 -18.44 -16.65 4.10
CA ASN A 12 -18.74 -15.38 3.45
C ASN A 12 -19.00 -14.31 4.53
N THR A 13 -18.28 -13.21 4.46
CA THR A 13 -18.42 -12.08 5.39
C THR A 13 -18.29 -10.75 4.65
N ARG A 14 -18.91 -9.70 5.20
CA ARG A 14 -18.69 -8.32 4.75
C ARG A 14 -17.54 -7.71 5.56
N LEU A 15 -16.49 -7.28 4.86
CA LEU A 15 -15.38 -6.53 5.46
C LEU A 15 -15.27 -5.17 4.76
N CYS A 16 -14.79 -4.19 5.49
CA CYS A 16 -14.44 -2.88 4.96
C CYS A 16 -12.95 -2.59 5.17
N VAL A 17 -12.43 -1.56 4.50
CA VAL A 17 -11.01 -1.20 4.58
C VAL A 17 -10.60 -0.86 6.02
N LYS A 18 -11.50 -0.23 6.79
CA LYS A 18 -11.28 0.12 8.19
C LYS A 18 -10.96 -1.12 9.04
N ASP A 19 -11.67 -2.22 8.80
CA ASP A 19 -11.42 -3.49 9.50
C ASP A 19 -9.99 -4.00 9.27
N LEU A 20 -9.44 -3.83 8.06
CA LEU A 20 -8.06 -4.27 7.75
C LEU A 20 -7.00 -3.35 8.35
N VAL A 21 -7.29 -2.06 8.47
CA VAL A 21 -6.35 -1.08 9.06
C VAL A 21 -6.31 -1.25 10.59
N GLU A 22 -7.46 -1.49 11.22
CA GLU A 22 -7.59 -1.62 12.67
C GLU A 22 -7.22 -3.02 13.19
N LYS A 23 -7.46 -4.08 12.41
CA LYS A 23 -7.06 -5.44 12.78
C LYS A 23 -5.53 -5.58 12.69
N SER A 24 -4.87 -5.22 13.78
CA SER A 24 -3.44 -5.38 14.00
C SER A 24 -2.99 -6.85 14.14
N LYS A 25 -3.88 -7.85 13.97
CA LYS A 25 -3.65 -9.31 13.96
C LYS A 25 -4.78 -10.02 13.20
N PRO A 26 -4.53 -11.06 12.37
CA PRO A 26 -5.61 -11.89 11.88
C PRO A 26 -5.98 -12.89 12.96
N GLY A 27 -7.28 -13.05 13.20
CA GLY A 27 -7.82 -14.21 13.89
C GLY A 27 -7.90 -15.38 12.91
N GLY A 28 -6.75 -15.97 12.57
CA GLY A 28 -6.63 -17.23 11.81
C GLY A 28 -7.42 -17.30 10.50
N THR A 29 -7.70 -16.16 9.86
CA THR A 29 -8.55 -16.06 8.66
C THR A 29 -7.97 -15.10 7.63
N TRP A 30 -8.02 -15.49 6.35
CA TRP A 30 -7.49 -14.75 5.21
C TRP A 30 -8.56 -14.53 4.15
N ILE A 31 -8.50 -13.38 3.49
CA ILE A 31 -9.40 -13.00 2.41
C ILE A 31 -8.91 -13.65 1.12
N ILE A 32 -9.81 -14.37 0.45
CA ILE A 32 -9.52 -14.95 -0.86
C ILE A 32 -9.65 -13.84 -1.92
N LEU A 33 -8.61 -13.69 -2.74
CA LEU A 33 -8.65 -12.90 -3.96
C LEU A 33 -8.95 -13.79 -5.15
N GLU A 34 -9.80 -13.30 -6.04
CA GLU A 34 -10.04 -13.93 -7.32
C GLU A 34 -9.05 -13.35 -8.34
N TRP A 35 -8.47 -14.20 -9.18
CA TRP A 35 -7.47 -13.83 -10.16
C TRP A 35 -7.93 -14.25 -11.55
N ASP A 36 -7.78 -13.35 -12.53
CA ASP A 36 -8.06 -13.68 -13.92
C ASP A 36 -6.90 -14.45 -14.58
N LYS A 37 -7.09 -14.85 -15.84
CA LYS A 37 -6.05 -15.57 -16.63
C LYS A 37 -4.78 -14.74 -16.87
N THR A 38 -4.80 -13.44 -16.58
CA THR A 38 -3.68 -12.51 -16.72
C THR A 38 -3.09 -12.10 -15.37
N HIS A 39 -3.44 -12.82 -14.29
CA HIS A 39 -3.02 -12.56 -12.92
C HIS A 39 -3.38 -11.15 -12.43
N ARG A 40 -4.54 -10.63 -12.87
CA ARG A 40 -5.12 -9.42 -12.29
C ARG A 40 -6.16 -9.82 -11.26
N ALA A 41 -6.11 -9.17 -10.10
CA ALA A 41 -7.13 -9.35 -9.09
C ALA A 41 -8.48 -8.84 -9.61
N VAL A 42 -9.51 -9.67 -9.47
CA VAL A 42 -10.89 -9.41 -9.89
C VAL A 42 -11.86 -9.74 -8.75
N GLY A 43 -13.17 -9.60 -9.01
CA GLY A 43 -14.21 -9.94 -8.04
C GLY A 43 -14.38 -8.92 -6.90
N PRO A 44 -15.26 -9.20 -5.94
CA PRO A 44 -15.65 -8.24 -4.90
C PRO A 44 -14.53 -7.89 -3.92
N ALA A 45 -13.50 -8.74 -3.78
CA ALA A 45 -12.39 -8.52 -2.85
C ALA A 45 -11.32 -7.54 -3.40
N VAL A 46 -11.26 -7.30 -4.72
CA VAL A 46 -10.26 -6.38 -5.30
C VAL A 46 -10.43 -4.95 -4.82
N GLY A 47 -11.69 -4.50 -4.64
CA GLY A 47 -11.97 -3.15 -4.13
C GLY A 47 -11.44 -2.95 -2.72
N LEU A 48 -11.52 -3.99 -1.88
CA LEU A 48 -10.99 -3.99 -0.53
C LEU A 48 -9.45 -3.91 -0.52
N LEU A 49 -8.79 -4.73 -1.36
CA LEU A 49 -7.33 -4.67 -1.55
C LEU A 49 -6.87 -3.29 -2.01
N VAL A 50 -7.50 -2.74 -3.05
CA VAL A 50 -7.15 -1.43 -3.62
C VAL A 50 -7.36 -0.31 -2.60
N GLY A 51 -8.46 -0.35 -1.84
CA GLY A 51 -8.73 0.60 -0.77
C GLY A 51 -7.72 0.51 0.36
N TYR A 52 -7.39 -0.71 0.81
CA TYR A 52 -6.40 -0.96 1.85
C TYR A 52 -5.00 -0.47 1.45
N LEU A 53 -4.53 -0.83 0.26
CA LEU A 53 -3.29 -0.30 -0.32
C LEU A 53 -3.31 1.23 -0.37
N GLY A 54 -4.45 1.81 -0.73
CA GLY A 54 -4.64 3.26 -0.79
C GLY A 54 -4.38 3.96 0.54
N ILE A 55 -4.67 3.33 1.67
CA ILE A 55 -4.43 3.91 2.99
C ILE A 55 -2.97 3.66 3.40
N ILE A 56 -2.53 2.41 3.45
CA ILE A 56 -1.25 2.04 4.06
C ILE A 56 -0.04 2.58 3.28
N ILE A 57 -0.12 2.64 1.95
CA ILE A 57 0.96 3.19 1.12
C ILE A 57 1.11 4.70 1.32
N ARG A 58 -0.01 5.40 1.53
CA ARG A 58 -0.04 6.85 1.73
C ARG A 58 0.25 7.28 3.18
N MET A 59 0.46 6.34 4.09
CA MET A 59 1.04 6.63 5.40
C MET A 59 2.55 6.93 5.31
N PHE A 60 3.22 6.58 4.21
CA PHE A 60 4.64 6.81 3.92
C PHE A 60 5.65 6.32 4.99
N LYS A 61 5.20 5.57 5.98
CA LYS A 61 6.05 4.96 7.03
C LYS A 61 6.97 3.88 6.45
N ASP A 62 6.40 2.95 5.68
CA ASP A 62 7.16 1.87 5.05
C ASP A 62 7.85 2.36 3.76
N PHE A 63 7.25 3.35 3.09
CA PHE A 63 7.69 3.90 1.81
C PHE A 63 7.89 5.43 1.87
N PRO A 64 8.99 5.92 2.47
CA PRO A 64 9.24 7.36 2.61
C PRO A 64 9.17 8.14 1.30
N ILE A 65 8.65 9.36 1.36
CA ILE A 65 8.63 10.31 0.23
C ILE A 65 10.02 10.88 -0.13
N MET A 66 11.11 10.35 0.43
CA MET A 66 12.45 10.83 0.09
C MET A 66 13.02 10.14 -1.13
N PHE A 67 12.58 8.91 -1.41
CA PHE A 67 12.97 8.18 -2.61
C PHE A 67 12.43 8.89 -3.85
N GLU A 68 13.26 9.12 -4.85
CA GLU A 68 12.88 9.83 -6.07
C GLU A 68 11.90 9.00 -6.91
N SER A 69 12.14 7.71 -7.00
CA SER A 69 11.30 6.75 -7.71
C SER A 69 10.98 5.52 -6.86
N TRP A 70 9.92 4.80 -7.23
CA TRP A 70 9.56 3.54 -6.59
C TRP A 70 10.68 2.49 -6.72
N ARG A 71 11.51 2.58 -7.77
CA ARG A 71 12.62 1.66 -8.01
C ARG A 71 13.73 1.83 -6.96
N ASP A 72 13.90 3.04 -6.44
CA ASP A 72 14.95 3.37 -5.46
C ASP A 72 14.61 2.86 -4.05
N ILE A 73 13.35 2.52 -3.80
CA ILE A 73 12.93 1.91 -2.54
C ILE A 73 13.56 0.52 -2.42
N PRO A 74 14.29 0.22 -1.33
CA PRO A 74 14.93 -1.07 -1.11
C PRO A 74 13.96 -2.25 -1.27
N VAL A 75 14.43 -3.31 -1.92
CA VAL A 75 13.65 -4.53 -2.15
C VAL A 75 13.18 -5.13 -0.82
N ASP A 76 14.03 -5.15 0.20
CA ASP A 76 13.69 -5.68 1.53
C ASP A 76 12.51 -4.95 2.17
N ARG A 77 12.34 -3.63 1.91
CA ARG A 77 11.16 -2.89 2.40
C ARG A 77 9.90 -3.33 1.69
N LYS A 78 9.95 -3.55 0.36
CA LYS A 78 8.83 -4.06 -0.42
C LYS A 78 8.45 -5.48 -0.01
N THR A 79 9.45 -6.34 0.20
CA THR A 79 9.25 -7.71 0.70
C THR A 79 8.64 -7.72 2.09
N LYS A 80 9.23 -6.98 3.05
CA LYS A 80 8.69 -6.86 4.40
C LYS A 80 7.26 -6.31 4.42
N PHE A 81 6.97 -5.32 3.58
CA PHE A 81 5.62 -4.80 3.41
C PHE A 81 4.66 -5.90 2.93
N TYR A 82 5.05 -6.64 1.89
CA TYR A 82 4.26 -7.73 1.34
C TYR A 82 3.94 -8.79 2.41
N ASP A 83 4.96 -9.29 3.10
CA ASP A 83 4.79 -10.35 4.08
C ASP A 83 4.00 -9.88 5.31
N SER A 84 4.30 -8.69 5.83
CA SER A 84 3.70 -8.23 7.10
C SER A 84 2.33 -7.54 6.95
N LYS A 85 2.00 -7.01 5.77
CA LYS A 85 0.76 -6.27 5.52
C LYS A 85 -0.18 -6.97 4.54
N ILE A 86 0.34 -7.70 3.55
CA ILE A 86 -0.48 -8.30 2.50
C ILE A 86 -0.79 -9.76 2.82
N LYS A 87 0.23 -10.61 2.97
CA LYS A 87 0.03 -12.04 3.34
C LYS A 87 -0.68 -12.22 4.67
N ARG A 88 -0.62 -11.20 5.53
CA ARG A 88 -1.39 -11.15 6.78
C ARG A 88 -2.90 -11.21 6.57
N HIS A 89 -3.42 -10.60 5.50
CA HIS A 89 -4.85 -10.42 5.30
C HIS A 89 -5.39 -11.17 4.09
N PHE A 90 -4.54 -11.49 3.10
CA PHE A 90 -4.96 -12.05 1.83
C PHE A 90 -4.25 -13.36 1.54
N VAL A 91 -4.96 -14.27 0.88
CA VAL A 91 -4.38 -15.47 0.25
C VAL A 91 -3.75 -15.03 -1.06
N VAL A 92 -2.41 -15.04 -1.12
CA VAL A 92 -1.62 -14.53 -2.27
C VAL A 92 -0.32 -15.34 -2.43
N ASP A 93 0.14 -15.50 -3.67
CA ASP A 93 1.43 -16.13 -3.98
C ASP A 93 2.62 -15.15 -3.93
N ASP A 94 3.86 -15.66 -4.02
CA ASP A 94 5.07 -14.82 -4.10
C ASP A 94 5.49 -14.46 -5.53
N GLY A 95 4.73 -14.91 -6.54
CA GLY A 95 4.98 -14.70 -7.96
C GLY A 95 4.10 -13.58 -8.52
N HIS A 96 3.17 -13.94 -9.42
CA HIS A 96 2.39 -12.98 -10.18
C HIS A 96 1.47 -12.11 -9.30
N ASP A 97 0.93 -12.66 -8.21
CA ASP A 97 0.07 -11.91 -7.30
C ASP A 97 0.86 -10.77 -6.64
N LYS A 98 2.09 -11.09 -6.21
CA LYS A 98 3.02 -10.13 -5.60
C LYS A 98 3.38 -9.02 -6.56
N ASP A 99 3.70 -9.35 -7.81
CA ASP A 99 4.03 -8.37 -8.84
C ASP A 99 2.86 -7.41 -9.10
N TYR A 100 1.65 -7.95 -9.23
CA TYR A 100 0.44 -7.14 -9.40
C TYR A 100 0.22 -6.18 -8.22
N ILE A 101 0.35 -6.69 -6.99
CA ILE A 101 0.12 -5.91 -5.76
C ILE A 101 1.18 -4.83 -5.60
N LEU A 102 2.45 -5.15 -5.82
CA LEU A 102 3.55 -4.18 -5.75
C LEU A 102 3.45 -3.12 -6.85
N ALA A 103 3.00 -3.48 -8.06
CA ALA A 103 2.72 -2.50 -9.11
C ALA A 103 1.56 -1.55 -8.73
N SER A 104 0.49 -2.09 -8.14
CA SER A 104 -0.65 -1.31 -7.64
C SER A 104 -0.23 -0.37 -6.49
N ALA A 105 0.66 -0.83 -5.61
CA ALA A 105 1.27 -0.03 -4.55
C ALA A 105 2.17 1.08 -5.11
N ALA A 106 3.01 0.76 -6.11
CA ALA A 106 3.89 1.72 -6.77
C ALA A 106 3.11 2.91 -7.35
N LYS A 107 2.00 2.63 -8.04
CA LYS A 107 1.12 3.66 -8.59
C LYS A 107 0.56 4.56 -7.50
N LYS A 108 0.01 3.98 -6.42
CA LYS A 108 -0.56 4.74 -5.29
C LYS A 108 0.48 5.58 -4.56
N TRP A 109 1.70 5.06 -4.39
CA TRP A 109 2.80 5.78 -3.79
C TRP A 109 3.20 7.00 -4.65
N LYS A 110 3.35 6.80 -5.96
CA LYS A 110 3.65 7.87 -6.91
C LYS A 110 2.56 8.95 -6.91
N ASP A 111 1.29 8.53 -7.00
CA ASP A 111 0.15 9.45 -7.01
C ASP A 111 0.08 10.25 -5.69
N GLY A 112 0.28 9.60 -4.55
CA GLY A 112 0.34 10.26 -3.24
C GLY A 112 1.50 11.25 -3.12
N ARG A 113 2.70 10.90 -3.60
CA ARG A 113 3.86 11.80 -3.65
C ARG A 113 3.57 13.02 -4.52
N CYS A 114 3.00 12.82 -5.72
CA CYS A 114 2.62 13.90 -6.63
C CYS A 114 1.60 14.85 -6.00
N GLN A 115 0.56 14.32 -5.34
CA GLN A 115 -0.45 15.13 -4.64
C GLN A 115 0.16 15.96 -3.51
N LEU A 116 1.07 15.36 -2.73
CA LEU A 116 1.78 16.08 -1.69
C LEU A 116 2.68 17.18 -2.26
N PHE A 117 3.37 16.91 -3.36
CA PHE A 117 4.16 17.92 -4.05
C PHE A 117 3.27 19.06 -4.54
N GLN A 118 2.18 18.77 -5.25
CA GLN A 118 1.23 19.81 -5.69
C GLN A 118 0.67 20.65 -4.54
N ARG A 119 0.39 20.03 -3.38
CA ARG A 119 -0.19 20.71 -2.23
C ARG A 119 0.79 21.58 -1.45
N PHE A 120 2.05 21.18 -1.34
CA PHE A 120 3.03 21.80 -0.43
C PHE A 120 4.24 22.42 -1.14
N TYR A 121 4.45 22.08 -2.41
CA TYR A 121 5.48 22.69 -3.24
C TYR A 121 4.96 24.03 -3.77
N ILE A 122 5.24 25.07 -2.99
CA ILE A 122 5.04 26.46 -3.42
C ILE A 122 6.07 26.75 -4.52
N TRP A 123 5.59 26.95 -5.75
CA TRP A 123 6.43 27.26 -6.92
C TRP A 123 7.27 28.54 -6.75
N ASP A 124 6.84 29.48 -5.90
CA ASP A 124 7.45 30.81 -5.74
C ASP A 124 8.81 30.86 -5.02
N LEU A 125 9.32 29.77 -4.46
CA LEU A 125 10.67 29.78 -3.85
C LEU A 125 11.82 29.56 -4.84
N THR A 126 11.54 29.50 -6.13
CA THR A 126 12.60 29.47 -7.15
C THR A 126 13.09 30.87 -7.54
N HIS A 127 12.41 31.95 -7.11
CA HIS A 127 12.88 33.32 -7.31
C HIS A 127 13.70 33.90 -6.15
N PHE A 128 13.68 33.28 -4.96
CA PHE A 128 14.56 33.66 -3.85
C PHE A 128 15.13 32.39 -3.19
N GLY A 129 16.44 32.19 -3.37
CA GLY A 129 17.16 30.95 -3.06
C GLY A 129 16.90 30.39 -1.67
N GLY A 130 16.48 29.12 -1.60
CA GLY A 130 16.29 28.43 -0.34
C GLY A 130 15.73 27.02 -0.46
N LYS A 131 16.39 26.14 -1.22
CA LYS A 131 15.92 24.76 -1.47
C LYS A 131 15.95 23.83 -0.23
N SER A 132 16.62 24.22 0.85
CA SER A 132 16.94 23.30 1.96
C SER A 132 15.89 23.19 3.09
N SER A 133 14.96 24.15 3.24
CA SER A 133 14.17 24.26 4.48
C SER A 133 12.81 23.54 4.47
N LYS A 134 12.28 23.15 3.30
CA LYS A 134 10.88 22.69 3.16
C LYS A 134 10.68 21.17 3.02
N LEU A 135 11.66 20.44 2.47
CA LEU A 135 11.70 18.96 2.60
C LEU A 135 11.65 18.57 4.09
N SER A 136 12.36 19.32 4.95
CA SER A 136 12.32 19.19 6.43
C SER A 136 10.93 19.31 7.06
N LYS A 137 10.00 20.08 6.47
CA LYS A 137 8.63 20.23 7.00
C LYS A 137 7.72 19.06 6.57
N MET A 138 7.82 18.61 5.31
CA MET A 138 7.10 17.40 4.87
C MET A 138 7.58 16.15 5.62
N GLN A 139 8.90 16.07 5.86
CA GLN A 139 9.53 14.99 6.65
C GLN A 139 9.04 14.97 8.10
N ARG A 140 8.87 16.13 8.76
CA ARG A 140 8.37 16.19 10.15
C ARG A 140 6.92 15.73 10.30
N HIS A 141 6.09 15.91 9.28
CA HIS A 141 4.67 15.57 9.33
C HIS A 141 4.37 14.13 8.88
N TYR A 142 5.18 13.57 7.97
CA TYR A 142 4.94 12.25 7.37
C TYR A 142 6.06 11.21 7.59
N GLY A 143 7.14 11.57 8.30
CA GLY A 143 8.34 10.72 8.49
C GLY A 143 8.46 10.03 9.86
N LYS A 144 7.39 9.92 10.65
CA LYS A 144 7.37 9.19 11.93
C LYS A 144 6.60 7.87 11.84
#